data_AF-A0A9X0DYY8-F1
#
_entry.id   AF-A0A9X0DYY8-F1
#
_cell.length_a   1.000
_cell.length_b   1.000
_cell.length_c   1.000
_cell.angle_alpha   90.00
_cell.angle_beta   90.00
_cell.angle_gamma   90.00
#
_symmetry.space_group_name_H-M   'P 1'
#
loop_
_entity.id
_entity.type
_entity.pdbx_description
1 polymer ?
#
loop_
_entity_poly.entity_id
_entity_poly.type
_entity_poly.pdbx_seq_one_letter_code
_entity_poly.pdbx_strand_id
1 'polypeptide(L)'
;MTMINTHKAYLALQQAGVADKQAEVMVEIFAEMQQENSLTKIDLSQAMEGVVRMQHATNNRLDNLEQRFDHFEKDVTGQFQTIYKHFEKIDERFEKIDERFEKLDIRLGAMDQRMDQNFTALKKDSQWLKGILMAIVCTMIPATAKYMFMN
;
A
#
# COMPACT_ATOMS: atom_id res chain seq x y z
N MET A 1 52.71 -1.36 30.10
CA MET A 1 53.40 -2.65 29.96
C MET A 1 54.88 -2.37 30.12
N THR A 2 55.50 -2.88 31.18
CA THR A 2 56.92 -2.61 31.45
C THR A 2 57.73 -3.61 30.63
N MET A 3 58.46 -3.13 29.62
CA MET A 3 59.39 -3.97 28.85
C MET A 3 60.35 -4.71 29.80
N ILE A 4 60.69 -5.96 29.47
CA ILE A 4 61.62 -6.76 30.27
C ILE A 4 62.94 -5.98 30.42
N ASN A 5 63.46 -5.92 31.65
CA ASN A 5 64.77 -5.33 31.86
C ASN A 5 65.83 -6.37 31.45
N THR A 6 66.35 -6.24 30.23
CA THR A 6 67.28 -7.19 29.60
C THR A 6 68.54 -7.40 30.44
N HIS A 7 69.07 -6.34 31.05
CA HIS A 7 70.23 -6.41 31.94
C HIS A 7 69.95 -7.25 33.21
N LYS A 8 68.79 -7.03 33.85
CA LYS A 8 68.41 -7.82 35.02
C LYS A 8 68.14 -9.29 34.68
N ALA A 9 67.54 -9.54 33.51
CA ALA A 9 67.30 -10.90 33.02
C ALA A 9 68.61 -11.64 32.69
N TYR A 10 69.56 -10.96 32.04
CA TYR A 10 70.89 -11.49 31.74
C TYR A 10 71.64 -11.91 33.01
N LEU A 11 71.69 -11.04 34.02
CA LEU A 11 72.33 -11.34 35.30
C LEU A 11 71.68 -12.51 36.05
N ALA A 12 70.36 -12.65 35.96
CA ALA A 12 69.65 -13.77 36.56
C ALA A 12 70.02 -15.11 35.90
N LEU A 13 70.22 -15.13 34.59
CA LEU A 13 70.66 -16.32 33.85
C LEU A 13 72.11 -16.68 34.18
N GLN A 14 73.00 -15.68 34.31
CA GLN A 14 74.37 -15.88 34.78
C GLN A 14 74.42 -16.49 36.18
N GLN A 15 73.60 -15.98 37.12
CA GLN A 15 73.50 -16.54 38.47
C GLN A 15 72.95 -17.97 38.48
N ALA A 16 72.16 -18.36 37.49
CA ALA A 16 71.67 -19.72 37.29
C ALA A 16 72.69 -20.65 36.61
N GLY A 17 73.89 -20.17 36.28
CA GLY A 17 74.95 -20.95 35.65
C GLY A 17 74.83 -21.11 34.13
N VAL A 18 73.99 -20.29 33.48
CA VAL A 18 73.89 -20.24 32.02
C VAL A 18 75.14 -19.55 31.45
N ALA A 19 75.76 -20.14 30.44
CA ALA A 19 76.94 -19.54 29.80
C ALA A 19 76.60 -18.17 29.18
N ASP A 20 77.53 -17.20 29.20
CA ASP A 20 77.35 -15.84 28.64
C ASP A 20 76.59 -15.80 27.31
N LYS A 21 77.07 -16.54 26.30
CA LYS A 21 76.42 -16.60 24.98
C LYS A 21 75.00 -17.18 25.02
N GLN A 22 74.73 -18.14 25.91
CA GLN A 22 73.39 -18.74 26.02
C GLN A 22 72.42 -17.78 26.72
N ALA A 23 72.89 -17.04 27.73
CA ALA A 23 72.08 -16.06 28.44
C ALA A 23 71.70 -14.88 27.53
N GLU A 24 72.64 -14.42 26.70
CA GLU A 24 72.41 -13.38 25.69
C GLU A 24 71.30 -13.77 24.72
N VAL A 25 71.42 -14.94 24.08
CA VAL A 25 70.43 -15.46 23.13
C VAL A 25 69.05 -15.64 23.77
N MET A 26 68.98 -16.13 25.01
CA MET A 26 67.71 -16.31 25.71
C MET A 26 67.00 -15.00 26.01
N VAL A 27 67.75 -13.97 26.44
CA VAL A 27 67.20 -12.63 26.72
C VAL A 27 66.77 -11.96 25.44
N GLU A 28 67.53 -12.11 24.36
CA GLU A 28 67.22 -11.58 23.04
C GLU A 28 65.91 -12.17 22.49
N ILE A 29 65.77 -13.51 22.49
CA ILE A 29 64.54 -14.19 22.07
C ILE A 29 63.34 -13.74 22.91
N PHE A 30 63.49 -13.61 24.24
CA PHE A 30 62.39 -13.17 25.10
C PHE A 30 62.03 -11.69 24.91
N ALA A 31 63.04 -10.83 24.67
CA ALA A 31 62.83 -9.41 24.40
C ALA A 31 62.10 -9.22 23.06
N GLU A 32 62.51 -9.94 22.02
CA GLU A 32 61.86 -9.96 20.71
C GLU A 32 60.43 -10.48 20.82
N MET A 33 60.21 -11.61 21.50
CA MET A 33 58.86 -12.20 21.68
C MET A 33 57.90 -11.27 22.45
N GLN A 34 58.39 -10.51 23.42
CA GLN A 34 57.58 -9.49 24.13
C GLN A 34 57.28 -8.27 23.25
N GLN A 35 58.24 -7.88 22.40
CA GLN A 35 58.06 -6.78 21.47
C GLN A 35 57.02 -7.13 20.40
N GLU A 36 57.04 -8.35 19.88
CA GLU A 36 56.17 -8.83 18.80
C GLU A 36 54.68 -8.94 19.21
N ASN A 37 54.40 -9.16 20.50
CA ASN A 37 53.04 -9.34 21.02
C ASN A 37 52.50 -8.13 21.82
N SER A 38 53.17 -6.98 21.74
CA SER A 38 52.79 -5.79 22.50
C SER A 38 52.04 -4.77 21.63
N LEU A 39 50.75 -4.55 21.94
CA LEU A 39 50.02 -3.41 21.43
C LEU A 39 50.62 -2.13 22.01
N THR A 40 51.07 -1.23 21.14
CA THR A 40 51.61 0.06 21.57
C THR A 40 50.49 1.07 21.81
N LYS A 41 50.79 2.15 22.56
CA LYS A 41 49.87 3.28 22.71
C LYS A 41 49.51 3.92 21.36
N ILE A 42 50.42 3.85 20.39
CA ILE A 42 50.22 4.35 19.03
C ILE A 42 49.17 3.51 18.31
N ASP A 43 49.29 2.18 18.35
CA ASP A 43 48.33 1.25 17.73
C ASP A 43 46.92 1.45 18.32
N LEU A 44 46.84 1.62 19.64
CA LEU A 44 45.58 1.86 20.34
C LEU A 44 44.95 3.22 19.95
N SER A 45 45.78 4.25 19.79
CA SER A 45 45.32 5.58 19.36
C SER A 45 44.80 5.54 17.92
N GLN A 46 45.50 4.86 17.02
CA GLN A 46 45.06 4.71 15.62
C GLN A 46 43.75 3.92 15.52
N ALA A 47 43.59 2.86 16.31
CA ALA A 47 42.34 2.11 16.39
C ALA A 47 41.18 2.99 16.92
N MET A 48 41.43 3.77 17.97
CA MET A 48 40.43 4.69 18.54
C MET A 48 40.01 5.77 17.53
N GLU A 49 40.95 6.35 16.78
CA GLU A 49 40.62 7.26 15.70
C GLU A 49 39.77 6.60 14.61
N GLY A 50 40.04 5.32 14.29
CA GLY A 50 39.21 4.52 13.40
C GLY A 50 37.77 4.40 13.88
N VAL A 51 37.58 4.15 15.18
CA VAL A 51 36.26 4.08 15.83
C VAL A 51 35.56 5.45 15.76
N VAL A 52 36.26 6.54 16.09
CA VAL A 52 35.67 7.91 16.03
C VAL A 52 35.26 8.27 14.61
N ARG A 53 36.08 7.96 13.60
CA ARG A 53 35.73 8.17 12.18
C ARG A 53 34.50 7.36 11.78
N MET A 54 34.44 6.09 12.19
CA MET A 54 33.29 5.24 11.94
C MET A 54 32.02 5.76 12.62
N GLN A 55 32.14 6.27 13.84
CA GLN A 55 31.02 6.86 14.57
C GLN A 55 30.51 8.14 13.90
N HIS A 56 31.40 9.02 13.43
CA HIS A 56 30.99 10.17 12.62
C HIS A 56 30.32 9.76 11.30
N ALA A 57 30.87 8.78 10.60
CA ALA A 57 30.26 8.26 9.38
C ALA A 57 28.87 7.66 9.65
N THR A 58 28.69 7.01 10.81
CA THR A 58 27.40 6.45 11.23
C THR A 58 26.39 7.55 11.55
N ASN A 59 26.78 8.58 12.31
CA ASN A 59 25.91 9.71 12.61
C ASN A 59 25.46 10.43 11.33
N ASN A 60 26.38 10.72 10.40
CA ASN A 60 26.02 11.36 9.13
C ASN A 60 25.01 10.53 8.31
N ARG A 61 25.12 9.19 8.37
CA ARG A 61 24.14 8.30 7.72
C ARG A 61 22.79 8.30 8.43
N LEU A 62 22.78 8.41 9.76
CA LEU A 62 21.54 8.54 10.54
C LEU A 62 20.83 9.86 10.24
N ASP A 63 21.56 10.97 10.20
CA ASP A 63 21.01 12.29 9.86
C ASP A 63 20.40 12.27 8.45
N ASN A 64 21.07 11.62 7.49
CA ASN A 64 20.53 11.45 6.14
C ASN A 64 19.27 10.57 6.10
N LEU A 65 19.22 9.52 6.92
CA LEU A 65 18.04 8.67 7.03
C LEU A 65 16.86 9.42 7.66
N GLU A 66 17.10 10.24 8.67
CA GLU A 66 16.08 11.09 9.30
C GLU A 66 15.48 12.06 8.29
N GLN A 67 16.31 12.76 7.51
CA GLN A 67 15.83 13.64 6.43
C GLN A 67 15.00 12.90 5.37
N ARG A 68 15.43 11.70 4.98
CA ARG A 68 14.68 10.86 4.02
C ARG A 68 13.36 10.38 4.61
N PHE A 69 13.32 10.11 5.91
CA PHE A 69 12.11 9.70 6.61
C PHE A 69 11.11 10.85 6.70
N ASP A 70 11.56 12.06 7.04
CA ASP A 70 10.72 13.26 7.05
C ASP A 70 10.12 13.56 5.67
N HIS A 71 10.91 13.41 4.61
CA HIS A 71 10.44 13.58 3.25
C HIS A 71 9.41 12.50 2.88
N PHE A 72 9.68 11.24 3.21
CA PHE A 72 8.77 10.13 2.99
C PHE A 72 7.45 10.32 3.72
N GLU A 73 7.47 10.75 4.99
CA GLU A 73 6.26 11.02 5.78
C GLU A 73 5.40 12.12 5.13
N LYS A 74 6.03 13.20 4.68
CA LYS A 74 5.35 14.30 3.96
C LYS A 74 4.73 13.83 2.66
N ASP A 75 5.48 13.06 1.86
CA ASP A 75 5.02 12.55 0.57
C ASP A 75 3.82 11.61 0.75
N VAL A 76 3.92 10.66 1.68
CA VAL A 76 2.84 9.71 1.99
C VAL A 76 1.60 10.44 2.49
N THR A 77 1.78 11.39 3.41
CA THR A 77 0.66 12.20 3.92
C THR A 77 -0.01 13.02 2.80
N GLY A 78 0.78 13.63 1.91
CA GLY A 78 0.27 14.37 0.76
C GLY A 78 -0.47 13.50 -0.26
N GLN A 79 0.02 12.28 -0.49
CA GLN A 79 -0.67 11.31 -1.34
C GLN A 79 -2.02 10.91 -0.72
N PHE A 80 -2.07 10.59 0.57
CA PHE A 80 -3.33 10.25 1.24
C PHE A 80 -4.34 11.39 1.20
N GLN A 81 -3.92 12.64 1.43
CA GLN A 81 -4.82 13.80 1.29
C GLN A 81 -5.37 13.94 -0.13
N THR A 82 -4.55 13.68 -1.15
CA THR A 82 -4.99 13.70 -2.54
C THR A 82 -5.99 12.59 -2.85
N ILE A 83 -5.78 11.41 -2.27
CA ILE A 83 -6.70 10.27 -2.36
C ILE A 83 -8.04 10.64 -1.71
N TYR A 84 -8.04 11.20 -0.51
CA TYR A 84 -9.27 11.64 0.18
C TYR A 84 -10.08 12.61 -0.68
N LYS A 85 -9.44 13.64 -1.26
CA LYS A 85 -10.11 14.59 -2.16
C LYS A 85 -10.70 13.93 -3.42
N HIS A 86 -10.09 12.86 -3.92
CA HIS A 86 -10.65 12.10 -5.04
C HIS A 86 -11.86 11.29 -4.62
N PHE A 87 -11.84 10.69 -3.42
CA PHE A 87 -13.00 9.98 -2.88
C PHE A 87 -14.17 10.92 -2.62
N GLU A 88 -13.96 12.12 -2.05
CA GLU A 88 -15.02 13.12 -1.89
C GLU A 88 -15.68 13.47 -3.24
N LYS A 89 -14.89 13.67 -4.30
CA LYS A 89 -15.42 13.91 -5.66
C LYS A 89 -16.16 12.70 -6.23
N ILE A 90 -15.76 11.49 -5.87
CA ILE A 90 -16.45 10.27 -6.28
C ILE A 90 -17.82 10.22 -5.60
N ASP A 91 -17.87 10.50 -4.30
CA ASP A 91 -19.11 10.52 -3.52
C ASP A 91 -20.10 11.55 -4.09
N GLU A 92 -19.66 12.79 -4.37
CA GLU A 92 -20.49 13.82 -5.02
C GLU A 92 -21.04 13.37 -6.38
N ARG A 93 -20.28 12.57 -7.14
CA ARG A 93 -20.73 12.04 -8.42
C ARG A 93 -21.74 10.92 -8.24
N PHE A 94 -21.59 10.10 -7.22
CA PHE A 94 -22.56 9.05 -6.88
C PHE A 94 -23.89 9.65 -6.41
N GLU A 95 -23.87 10.68 -5.57
CA GLU A 95 -25.08 11.42 -5.18
C GLU A 95 -25.84 11.95 -6.42
N LYS A 96 -25.12 12.56 -7.37
CA LYS A 96 -25.73 13.02 -8.64
C LYS A 96 -26.27 11.87 -9.51
N ILE A 97 -25.66 10.70 -9.44
CA ILE A 97 -26.15 9.50 -10.13
C ILE A 97 -27.44 9.02 -9.48
N ASP A 98 -27.50 8.97 -8.16
CA ASP A 98 -28.69 8.57 -7.39
C ASP A 98 -29.87 9.50 -7.69
N GLU A 99 -29.66 10.82 -7.68
CA GLU A 99 -30.69 11.79 -8.08
C GLU A 99 -31.22 11.57 -9.51
N ARG A 100 -30.35 11.16 -10.43
CA ARG A 100 -30.75 10.88 -11.81
C ARG A 100 -31.54 9.58 -11.91
N PHE A 101 -31.17 8.56 -11.14
CA PHE A 101 -31.92 7.31 -11.06
C PHE A 101 -33.30 7.53 -10.46
N GLU A 102 -33.43 8.30 -9.37
CA GLU A 102 -34.73 8.65 -8.79
C GLU A 102 -35.64 9.37 -9.82
N LYS A 103 -35.09 10.32 -10.58
CA LYS A 103 -35.83 10.99 -11.67
C LYS A 103 -36.23 10.02 -12.79
N LEU A 104 -35.43 9.01 -13.09
CA LEU A 104 -35.76 7.98 -14.07
C LEU A 104 -36.89 7.08 -13.55
N ASP A 105 -36.83 6.64 -12.29
CA ASP A 105 -37.87 5.82 -11.67
C ASP A 105 -39.23 6.53 -11.68
N ILE A 106 -39.26 7.82 -11.36
CA ILE A 106 -40.48 8.64 -11.43
C ILE A 106 -41.04 8.67 -12.87
N ARG A 107 -40.18 8.89 -13.87
CA ARG A 107 -40.61 8.94 -15.27
C ARG A 107 -41.11 7.59 -15.78
N LEU A 108 -40.43 6.51 -15.40
CA LEU A 108 -40.84 5.15 -15.74
C LEU A 108 -42.18 4.81 -15.10
N GLY A 109 -42.38 5.12 -13.82
CA GLY A 109 -43.67 4.93 -13.14
C GLY A 109 -44.80 5.73 -13.79
N ALA A 110 -44.55 6.98 -14.20
CA ALA A 110 -45.53 7.78 -14.92
C ALA A 110 -45.85 7.22 -16.32
N MET A 111 -44.86 6.63 -17.00
CA MET A 111 -45.07 5.97 -18.29
C MET A 111 -45.89 4.70 -18.14
N ASP A 112 -45.62 3.90 -17.11
CA ASP A 112 -46.37 2.68 -16.77
C ASP A 112 -47.85 3.00 -16.52
N GLN A 113 -48.12 4.03 -15.69
CA GLN A 113 -49.48 4.50 -15.42
C GLN A 113 -50.21 4.96 -16.69
N ARG A 114 -49.54 5.68 -17.60
CA ARG A 114 -50.14 6.09 -18.89
C ARG A 114 -50.42 4.90 -19.78
N MET A 115 -49.53 3.90 -19.80
CA MET A 115 -49.71 2.68 -20.57
C MET A 115 -50.93 1.89 -20.07
N ASP A 116 -51.10 1.75 -18.76
CA ASP A 116 -52.27 1.11 -18.15
C ASP A 116 -53.58 1.82 -18.48
N GLN A 117 -53.58 3.15 -18.43
CA GLN A 117 -54.74 3.96 -18.82
C GLN A 117 -55.10 3.76 -20.29
N ASN A 118 -54.11 3.81 -21.19
CA ASN A 118 -54.31 3.60 -22.62
C ASN A 118 -54.82 2.19 -22.92
N PHE A 119 -54.25 1.17 -22.27
CA PHE A 119 -54.71 -0.21 -22.43
C PHE A 119 -56.14 -0.41 -21.94
N THR A 120 -56.50 0.22 -20.81
CA THR A 120 -57.86 0.21 -20.28
C THR A 120 -58.85 0.89 -21.22
N ALA A 121 -58.47 2.03 -21.80
CA ALA A 121 -59.28 2.73 -22.80
C ALA A 121 -59.51 1.85 -24.04
N LEU A 122 -58.44 1.28 -24.61
CA LEU A 122 -58.52 0.37 -25.75
C LEU A 122 -59.40 -0.85 -25.48
N LYS A 123 -59.34 -1.41 -24.26
CA LYS A 123 -60.19 -2.52 -23.85
C LYS A 123 -61.67 -2.14 -23.85
N LYS A 124 -62.00 -0.93 -23.38
CA LYS A 124 -63.38 -0.40 -23.40
C LYS A 124 -63.86 -0.17 -24.84
N ASP A 125 -63.03 0.43 -25.68
CA ASP A 125 -63.36 0.67 -27.09
C ASP A 125 -63.61 -0.66 -27.83
N SER A 126 -62.75 -1.66 -27.59
CA SER A 126 -62.95 -3.01 -28.14
C SER A 126 -64.26 -3.65 -27.67
N GLN A 127 -64.63 -3.49 -26.39
CA GLN A 127 -65.90 -3.99 -25.86
C GLN A 127 -67.11 -3.29 -26.49
N TRP A 128 -67.04 -1.97 -26.67
CA TRP A 128 -68.10 -1.21 -27.31
C TRP A 128 -68.30 -1.61 -28.78
N LEU A 129 -67.20 -1.76 -29.53
CA LEU A 129 -67.24 -2.22 -30.93
C LEU A 129 -67.85 -3.62 -31.06
N LYS A 130 -67.50 -4.54 -30.16
CA LYS A 130 -68.12 -5.88 -30.11
C LYS A 130 -69.64 -5.78 -29.89
N GLY A 131 -70.08 -4.87 -29.02
CA GLY A 131 -71.51 -4.62 -28.78
C GLY A 131 -72.25 -4.16 -30.04
N ILE A 132 -71.68 -3.23 -30.80
CA ILE A 132 -72.26 -2.78 -32.08
C ILE A 132 -72.33 -3.90 -33.10
N LEU A 133 -71.25 -4.66 -33.25
CA LEU A 133 -71.22 -5.79 -34.19
C LEU A 133 -72.33 -6.81 -33.87
N MET A 134 -72.52 -7.14 -32.59
CA MET A 134 -73.62 -8.01 -32.16
C MET A 134 -75.00 -7.44 -32.49
N ALA A 135 -75.22 -6.13 -32.28
CA ALA A 135 -76.49 -5.49 -32.61
C ALA A 135 -76.80 -5.52 -34.12
N ILE A 136 -75.80 -5.27 -34.97
CA ILE A 136 -75.93 -5.36 -36.43
C ILE A 136 -76.26 -6.80 -36.86
N VAL A 137 -75.54 -7.80 -36.32
CA VAL A 137 -75.81 -9.20 -36.64
C VAL A 137 -77.21 -9.61 -36.20
N CYS A 138 -77.66 -9.19 -35.01
CA CYS A 138 -79.00 -9.49 -34.50
C CYS A 138 -80.12 -8.89 -35.37
N THR A 139 -79.93 -7.73 -36.00
CA THR A 139 -80.95 -7.14 -36.90
C THR A 139 -80.94 -7.75 -38.29
N MET A 140 -79.79 -8.24 -38.76
CA MET A 140 -79.67 -8.87 -40.08
C MET A 140 -80.32 -10.27 -40.15
N ILE A 141 -80.28 -11.06 -39.08
CA ILE A 141 -80.82 -12.45 -39.08
C ILE A 141 -82.33 -12.47 -39.39
N PRO A 142 -83.20 -11.69 -38.72
CA PRO A 142 -84.63 -11.68 -39.04
C PRO A 142 -84.94 -11.07 -40.41
N ALA A 143 -84.20 -10.03 -40.82
CA ALA A 143 -84.41 -9.36 -42.10
C ALA A 143 -84.13 -10.31 -43.28
N THR A 144 -83.05 -11.09 -43.18
CA THR A 144 -82.68 -12.10 -44.20
C THR A 144 -83.65 -13.27 -44.21
N ALA A 145 -84.10 -13.75 -43.05
CA ALA A 145 -85.14 -14.77 -42.97
C ALA A 145 -86.45 -14.30 -43.63
N LYS A 146 -86.92 -13.09 -43.32
CA LYS A 146 -88.13 -12.51 -43.91
C LYS A 146 -88.03 -12.39 -45.44
N TYR A 147 -86.87 -11.95 -45.95
CA TYR A 147 -86.63 -11.85 -47.40
C TYR A 147 -86.70 -13.21 -48.11
N MET A 148 -86.18 -14.28 -47.49
CA MET A 148 -86.24 -15.64 -48.06
C MET A 148 -87.63 -16.28 -48.03
N PHE A 149 -88.48 -15.97 -47.05
CA PHE A 149 -89.83 -16.54 -46.94
C PHE A 149 -90.91 -15.75 -47.72
N MET A 150 -90.64 -14.50 -48.10
CA MET A 150 -91.59 -13.65 -48.84
C MET A 150 -91.37 -13.62 -50.37
N ASN A 151 -90.38 -14.37 -50.87
CA ASN A 151 -90.05 -14.52 -52.29
C ASN A 151 -90.31 -15.97 -52.70
#